data_AF-A0AAE6KX23-F1
#
_entry.id   AF-A0AAE6KX23-F1
#
_cell.length_a   1.000
_cell.length_b   1.000
_cell.length_c   1.000
_cell.angle_alpha   90.00
_cell.angle_beta   90.00
_cell.angle_gamma   90.00
#
_symmetry.space_group_name_H-M   'P 1'
#
loop_
_entity.id
_entity.type
_entity.pdbx_description
1 polymer ?
#
loop_
_entity_poly.entity_id
_entity_poly.type
_entity_poly.pdbx_seq_one_letter_code
_entity_poly.pdbx_strand_id
1 'polypeptide(L)'
;MSKEATRAERSSYIAATGSRARPCPISHLYQRESTMRIAPVIATCLISTLAYSAPRRTVVASGDCKDAELSGQAKAFLGALASRPEQDTLTANQFSDRLFPQPTKSYEDLQRQLEAAQDQFYEGRNARTLQAVDEALQQITRLPAGDARWKLYVEAQLLHGLNYRAMGKPKESDTAFRNVLRLQPEYQLNPDYFAPSVRQNFDKLRKELEQTRKVKLSVKSTRPAADVYLDGLKLGQTPLSLDAVPGTYHLTLVKGTTTSFPRHVQVQGAETPLLVDVAYEGSVSATPFPCLATSDGNDERMLSHAVRLGGTLGVEEVIVVRLERPSSGPKWFAATVLNVEGGQKLREGGFKTQGTDAPDEALAALVDFVTTGRSPSNLVVMNANGKAPWDAPGGVGRNGSASAGGMDLTAPNLMSEGDASRTRSTSGLRTASYVALGTGVAAFGGAGIVRFLAQKDVNALEKRLDNGRILSSDKEAMGLRDSLVQKSNVLNGLLISGGAAVVTGAVLYLLSPDSSSAPPVSVGLSADSHGAAASLSGSF
;
A
#
# COMPACT_ATOMS: atom_id res chain seq x y z
N MET A 1 -17.45 28.32 64.97
CA MET A 1 -16.21 28.75 65.66
C MET A 1 -15.11 28.74 64.61
N SER A 2 -14.45 29.79 64.14
CA SER A 2 -14.40 31.25 64.36
C SER A 2 -13.92 31.81 62.98
N LYS A 3 -14.60 32.77 62.34
CA LYS A 3 -14.34 34.24 62.37
C LYS A 3 -12.92 34.65 61.94
N GLU A 4 -12.63 35.74 61.23
CA GLU A 4 -13.30 36.82 60.47
C GLU A 4 -12.14 37.77 60.07
N ALA A 5 -12.26 38.52 58.96
CA ALA A 5 -11.80 39.92 58.75
C ALA A 5 -11.54 40.19 57.24
N THR A 6 -12.49 40.67 56.42
CA THR A 6 -12.90 42.08 56.16
C THR A 6 -11.79 43.14 56.05
N ARG A 7 -11.68 43.77 54.86
CA ARG A 7 -11.71 45.25 54.71
C ARG A 7 -12.09 45.68 53.29
N ALA A 8 -12.92 46.71 53.23
CA ALA A 8 -13.60 47.31 52.09
C ALA A 8 -13.02 48.70 51.72
N GLU A 9 -13.36 49.20 50.52
CA GLU A 9 -13.72 50.60 50.11
C GLU A 9 -13.48 50.74 48.58
N ARG A 10 -14.46 50.88 47.66
CA ARG A 10 -15.44 51.95 47.33
C ARG A 10 -14.86 53.37 47.15
N SER A 11 -14.91 53.90 45.92
CA SER A 11 -15.59 55.16 45.48
C SER A 11 -15.17 55.53 44.03
N SER A 12 -16.07 55.49 43.03
CA SER A 12 -16.84 56.63 42.43
C SER A 12 -16.19 57.20 41.15
N TYR A 13 -16.74 56.94 39.95
CA TYR A 13 -17.73 57.72 39.18
C TYR A 13 -17.25 59.09 38.67
N ILE A 14 -17.26 59.29 37.34
CA ILE A 14 -17.93 60.39 36.59
C ILE A 14 -17.95 60.06 35.08
N ALA A 15 -19.13 60.28 34.48
CA ALA A 15 -19.50 60.11 33.07
C ALA A 15 -19.06 61.30 32.20
N ALA A 16 -18.92 61.15 30.88
CA ALA A 16 -19.85 61.62 29.81
C ALA A 16 -18.95 62.18 28.67
N THR A 17 -19.20 62.17 27.35
CA THR A 17 -20.37 61.90 26.50
C THR A 17 -19.95 62.00 25.02
N GLY A 18 -20.53 61.15 24.16
CA GLY A 18 -20.92 61.37 22.73
C GLY A 18 -19.86 61.70 21.67
N SER A 19 -20.04 61.45 20.36
CA SER A 19 -21.12 60.83 19.57
C SER A 19 -20.69 60.87 18.08
N ARG A 20 -20.89 59.75 17.34
CA ARG A 20 -21.34 59.56 15.92
C ARG A 20 -20.71 60.39 14.78
N ALA A 21 -20.71 60.03 13.49
CA ALA A 21 -20.81 58.80 12.68
C ALA A 21 -20.76 59.24 11.18
N ARG A 22 -19.90 58.61 10.33
CA ARG A 22 -20.00 58.38 8.84
C ARG A 22 -20.17 59.60 7.86
N PRO A 23 -20.12 59.43 6.50
CA PRO A 23 -19.19 58.74 5.58
C PRO A 23 -18.71 59.63 4.35
N CYS A 24 -17.93 59.03 3.41
CA CYS A 24 -17.35 59.45 2.08
C CYS A 24 -18.07 60.52 1.18
N PRO A 25 -17.57 61.04 0.00
CA PRO A 25 -16.49 60.57 -0.94
C PRO A 25 -15.67 61.62 -1.80
N ILE A 26 -14.74 61.11 -2.66
CA ILE A 26 -14.33 61.51 -4.05
C ILE A 26 -13.42 62.75 -4.37
N SER A 27 -12.25 62.42 -4.97
CA SER A 27 -11.39 63.04 -6.03
C SER A 27 -10.92 64.51 -6.03
N HIS A 28 -9.61 64.73 -6.22
CA HIS A 28 -9.05 65.53 -7.35
C HIS A 28 -7.54 65.32 -7.57
N LEU A 29 -7.17 65.37 -8.85
CA LEU A 29 -5.89 65.29 -9.55
C LEU A 29 -4.67 65.98 -8.91
N TYR A 30 -3.49 65.34 -8.97
CA TYR A 30 -2.24 66.05 -9.27
C TYR A 30 -1.24 65.14 -10.01
N GLN A 31 -0.79 65.63 -11.15
CA GLN A 31 0.08 64.99 -12.13
C GLN A 31 1.51 65.51 -11.91
N ARG A 32 2.50 64.64 -11.74
CA ARG A 32 3.91 65.02 -11.92
C ARG A 32 4.76 63.86 -12.43
N GLU A 33 5.40 64.16 -13.54
CA GLU A 33 6.19 63.30 -14.41
C GLU A 33 7.58 62.94 -13.88
N SER A 34 8.01 61.76 -14.30
CA SER A 34 9.36 61.40 -14.80
C SER A 34 10.57 61.44 -13.86
N THR A 35 11.08 60.25 -13.50
CA THR A 35 12.36 59.71 -14.01
C THR A 35 12.65 58.36 -13.32
N MET A 36 12.47 57.24 -14.03
CA MET A 36 12.83 55.90 -13.52
C MET A 36 14.05 55.39 -14.27
N ARG A 37 15.15 55.25 -13.53
CA ARG A 37 16.40 54.61 -13.98
C ARG A 37 16.16 53.11 -14.13
N ILE A 38 16.58 52.56 -15.27
CA ILE A 38 16.58 51.13 -15.57
C ILE A 38 17.68 50.46 -14.73
N ALA A 39 17.30 49.57 -13.82
CA ALA A 39 18.20 48.67 -13.11
C ALA A 39 18.20 47.30 -13.81
N PRO A 40 19.37 46.62 -13.95
CA PRO A 40 19.44 45.35 -14.66
C PRO A 40 18.90 44.22 -13.77
N VAL A 41 17.97 43.44 -14.32
CA VAL A 41 17.45 42.21 -13.72
C VAL A 41 18.54 41.15 -13.81
N ILE A 42 19.14 40.80 -12.67
CA ILE A 42 20.00 39.62 -12.52
C ILE A 42 19.09 38.40 -12.52
N ALA A 43 19.10 37.65 -13.62
CA ALA A 43 18.42 36.37 -13.73
C ALA A 43 19.20 35.32 -12.93
N THR A 44 18.83 35.15 -11.66
CA THR A 44 19.33 34.06 -10.82
C THR A 44 18.73 32.75 -11.32
N CYS A 45 19.52 31.93 -12.01
CA CYS A 45 19.19 30.54 -12.32
C CYS A 45 19.02 29.76 -11.01
N LEU A 46 17.77 29.57 -10.59
CA LEU A 46 17.40 28.57 -9.59
C LEU A 46 17.61 27.19 -10.20
N ILE A 47 18.82 26.66 -10.06
CA ILE A 47 19.08 25.24 -10.23
C ILE A 47 18.27 24.54 -9.14
N SER A 48 17.11 24.02 -9.52
CA SER A 48 16.31 23.15 -8.67
C SER A 48 17.11 21.87 -8.49
N THR A 49 17.90 21.78 -7.43
CA THR A 49 18.43 20.50 -6.97
C THR A 49 17.21 19.65 -6.67
N LEU A 50 16.89 18.71 -7.56
CA LEU A 50 16.00 17.60 -7.22
C LEU A 50 16.66 16.92 -6.03
N ALA A 51 16.17 17.21 -4.84
CA ALA A 51 16.54 16.48 -3.64
C ALA A 51 16.05 15.06 -3.87
N TYR A 52 16.96 14.18 -4.30
CA TYR A 52 16.68 12.76 -4.40
C TYR A 52 16.52 12.26 -2.96
N SER A 53 15.27 12.22 -2.48
CA SER A 53 14.97 11.61 -1.19
C SER A 53 15.43 10.16 -1.27
N ALA A 54 16.21 9.71 -0.30
CA ALA A 54 16.54 8.30 -0.22
C ALA A 54 15.24 7.48 -0.14
N PRO A 55 15.19 6.30 -0.81
CA PRO A 55 13.99 5.49 -0.79
C PRO A 55 13.73 5.00 0.63
N ARG A 56 12.45 4.98 1.01
CA ARG A 56 12.06 4.50 2.33
C ARG A 56 12.26 3.00 2.43
N ARG A 57 13.09 2.56 3.38
CA ARG A 57 13.56 1.18 3.52
C ARG A 57 13.07 0.51 4.79
N THR A 58 12.97 -0.82 4.77
CA THR A 58 12.87 -1.63 5.99
C THR A 58 13.85 -2.80 5.91
N VAL A 59 14.39 -3.22 7.04
CA VAL A 59 15.19 -4.44 7.16
C VAL A 59 14.32 -5.52 7.78
N VAL A 60 14.31 -6.71 7.19
CA VAL A 60 13.60 -7.88 7.70
C VAL A 60 14.53 -9.07 7.57
N ALA A 61 14.73 -9.86 8.63
CA ALA A 61 15.45 -11.12 8.44
C ALA A 61 14.52 -12.23 7.95
N SER A 62 15.09 -13.19 7.23
CA SER A 62 14.39 -14.36 6.74
C SER A 62 15.07 -15.63 7.24
N GLY A 63 14.30 -16.56 7.80
CA GLY A 63 14.79 -17.82 8.36
C GLY A 63 14.01 -18.26 9.60
N ASP A 64 14.69 -18.96 10.52
CA ASP A 64 14.13 -19.25 11.85
C ASP A 64 14.20 -17.99 12.73
N CYS A 65 13.05 -17.38 13.00
CA CYS A 65 12.97 -16.16 13.81
C CYS A 65 13.38 -16.34 15.29
N LYS A 66 13.59 -17.58 15.75
CA LYS A 66 14.13 -17.89 17.09
C LYS A 66 15.65 -18.01 17.10
N ASP A 67 16.29 -17.98 15.94
CA ASP A 67 17.73 -18.08 15.79
C ASP A 67 18.43 -16.83 16.32
N ALA A 68 19.17 -17.00 17.42
CA ALA A 68 19.88 -15.92 18.08
C ALA A 68 20.95 -15.28 17.18
N GLU A 69 21.64 -16.08 16.36
CA GLU A 69 22.70 -15.63 15.44
C GLU A 69 22.12 -14.72 14.35
N LEU A 70 21.02 -15.17 13.72
CA LEU A 70 20.28 -14.36 12.74
C LEU A 70 19.75 -13.07 13.36
N SER A 71 19.18 -13.15 14.57
CA SER A 71 18.63 -11.99 15.27
C SER A 71 19.69 -10.94 15.61
N GLY A 72 20.87 -11.38 16.07
CA GLY A 72 21.98 -10.51 16.44
C GLY A 72 22.53 -9.79 15.21
N GLN A 73 22.80 -10.53 14.14
CA GLN A 73 23.35 -9.97 12.90
C GLN A 73 22.35 -9.05 12.19
N ALA A 74 21.06 -9.40 12.17
CA ALA A 74 20.01 -8.53 11.62
C ALA A 74 19.86 -7.22 12.39
N LYS A 75 19.94 -7.27 13.73
CA LYS A 75 19.90 -6.08 14.59
C LYS A 75 21.13 -5.20 14.39
N ALA A 76 22.32 -5.79 14.28
CA ALA A 76 23.56 -5.08 13.98
C ALA A 76 23.47 -4.38 12.61
N PHE A 77 22.96 -5.10 11.59
CA PHE A 77 22.76 -4.54 10.25
C PHE A 77 21.79 -3.35 10.25
N LEU A 78 20.63 -3.49 10.90
CA LEU A 78 19.65 -2.40 11.03
C LEU A 78 20.25 -1.22 11.81
N GLY A 79 21.02 -1.46 12.86
CA GLY A 79 21.72 -0.41 13.62
C GLY A 79 22.74 0.35 12.77
N ALA A 80 23.56 -0.36 12.00
CA ALA A 80 24.52 0.24 11.08
C ALA A 80 23.83 1.05 9.97
N LEU A 81 22.71 0.57 9.43
CA LEU A 81 21.92 1.30 8.43
C LEU A 81 21.24 2.55 9.04
N ALA A 82 20.64 2.43 10.22
CA ALA A 82 19.95 3.53 10.91
C ALA A 82 20.89 4.61 11.45
N SER A 83 22.18 4.30 11.63
CA SER A 83 23.20 5.29 12.03
C SER A 83 23.51 6.33 10.95
N ARG A 84 23.04 6.11 9.72
CA ARG A 84 23.30 6.95 8.55
C ARG A 84 22.17 7.97 8.34
N PRO A 85 22.40 9.27 8.54
CA PRO A 85 21.36 10.29 8.53
C PRO A 85 20.70 10.49 7.16
N GLU A 86 21.38 10.11 6.08
CA GLU A 86 20.85 10.21 4.71
C GLU A 86 19.90 9.06 4.33
N GLN A 87 19.72 8.05 5.20
CA GLN A 87 18.86 6.90 4.95
C GLN A 87 17.49 7.07 5.64
N ASP A 88 16.39 6.92 4.89
CA ASP A 88 15.05 6.80 5.46
C ASP A 88 14.75 5.32 5.74
N THR A 89 15.08 4.85 6.95
CA THR A 89 14.89 3.45 7.36
C THR A 89 13.86 3.33 8.47
N LEU A 90 12.89 2.42 8.31
CA LEU A 90 11.98 2.04 9.39
C LEU A 90 12.74 1.38 10.54
N THR A 91 12.61 1.96 11.72
CA THR A 91 13.09 1.36 12.96
C THR A 91 12.26 0.11 13.33
N ALA A 92 12.83 -0.77 14.16
CA ALA A 92 12.12 -1.94 14.66
C ALA A 92 10.82 -1.57 15.42
N ASN A 93 10.83 -0.46 16.17
CA ASN A 93 9.64 0.04 16.86
C ASN A 93 8.57 0.50 15.87
N GLN A 94 8.93 1.26 14.83
CA GLN A 94 7.99 1.69 13.80
C GLN A 94 7.42 0.50 13.00
N PHE A 95 8.23 -0.53 12.74
CA PHE A 95 7.76 -1.79 12.16
C PHE A 95 6.72 -2.46 13.07
N SER A 96 7.04 -2.59 14.36
CA SER A 96 6.14 -3.18 15.36
C SER A 96 4.85 -2.38 15.50
N ASP A 97 4.92 -1.04 15.58
CA ASP A 97 3.75 -0.18 15.74
C ASP A 97 2.78 -0.25 14.55
N ARG A 98 3.29 -0.49 13.33
CA ARG A 98 2.46 -0.61 12.12
C ARG A 98 1.73 -1.94 12.03
N LEU A 99 2.40 -3.04 12.35
CA LEU A 99 1.86 -4.40 12.14
C LEU A 99 1.29 -5.04 13.39
N PHE A 100 1.84 -4.69 14.56
CA PHE A 100 1.53 -5.25 15.87
C PHE A 100 1.37 -4.13 16.92
N PRO A 101 0.47 -3.15 16.69
CA PRO A 101 0.32 -2.02 17.59
C PRO A 101 0.01 -2.52 19.00
N GLN A 102 0.90 -2.21 19.94
CA GLN A 102 0.69 -2.54 21.35
C GLN A 102 -0.12 -1.44 22.03
N PRO A 103 -1.04 -1.79 22.93
CA PRO A 103 -1.72 -0.81 23.76
C PRO A 103 -0.71 -0.19 24.72
N THR A 104 -0.71 1.15 24.86
CA THR A 104 0.16 1.82 25.85
C THR A 104 -0.45 1.82 27.25
N LYS A 105 -1.73 1.47 27.36
CA LYS A 105 -2.53 1.43 28.60
C LYS A 105 -3.17 0.05 28.74
N SER A 106 -3.22 -0.47 29.96
CA SER A 106 -3.93 -1.72 30.27
C SER A 106 -5.45 -1.54 30.14
N TYR A 107 -6.19 -2.66 30.20
CA TYR A 107 -7.65 -2.62 30.28
C TYR A 107 -8.11 -1.78 31.48
N GLU A 108 -7.50 -2.01 32.64
CA GLU A 108 -7.83 -1.33 33.90
C GLU A 108 -7.47 0.16 33.86
N ASP A 109 -6.38 0.54 33.19
CA ASP A 109 -6.03 1.96 32.99
C ASP A 109 -7.06 2.68 32.12
N LEU A 110 -7.51 2.03 31.03
CA LEU A 110 -8.51 2.58 30.12
C LEU A 110 -9.88 2.66 30.78
N GLN A 111 -10.26 1.67 31.58
CA GLN A 111 -11.48 1.70 32.37
C GLN A 111 -11.46 2.90 33.34
N ARG A 112 -10.39 3.05 34.13
CA ARG A 112 -10.24 4.20 35.06
C ARG A 112 -10.25 5.55 34.33
N GLN A 113 -9.68 5.61 33.13
CA GLN A 113 -9.72 6.81 32.31
C GLN A 113 -11.15 7.14 31.84
N LEU A 114 -11.95 6.15 31.46
CA LEU A 114 -13.35 6.37 31.08
C LEU A 114 -14.22 6.78 32.28
N GLU A 115 -14.02 6.16 33.44
CA GLU A 115 -14.69 6.57 34.70
C GLU A 115 -14.36 8.03 35.04
N ALA A 116 -13.08 8.43 34.97
CA ALA A 116 -12.68 9.82 35.19
C ALA A 116 -13.25 10.79 34.11
N ALA A 117 -13.37 10.34 32.86
CA ALA A 117 -14.00 11.13 31.79
C ALA A 117 -15.51 11.29 32.00
N GLN A 118 -16.16 10.28 32.57
CA GLN A 118 -17.56 10.31 32.95
C GLN A 118 -17.80 11.30 34.11
N ASP A 119 -16.96 11.32 35.12
CA ASP A 119 -17.02 12.34 36.20
C ASP A 119 -16.88 13.75 35.63
N GLN A 120 -15.91 13.96 34.73
CA GLN A 120 -15.74 15.23 34.04
C GLN A 120 -16.97 15.65 33.22
N PHE A 121 -17.68 14.69 32.62
CA PHE A 121 -18.92 14.95 31.90
C PHE A 121 -20.03 15.45 32.83
N TYR A 122 -20.21 14.80 33.99
CA TYR A 122 -21.21 15.23 34.97
C TYR A 122 -20.88 16.60 35.59
N GLU A 123 -19.60 16.97 35.66
CA GLU A 123 -19.15 18.31 36.04
C GLU A 123 -19.26 19.35 34.91
N GLY A 124 -19.79 18.98 33.74
CA GLY A 124 -19.98 19.86 32.59
C GLY A 124 -18.69 20.19 31.82
N ARG A 125 -17.58 19.49 32.09
CA ARG A 125 -16.28 19.70 31.42
C ARG A 125 -16.19 18.96 30.08
N ASN A 126 -17.15 19.21 29.20
CA ASN A 126 -17.37 18.45 27.96
C ASN A 126 -16.14 18.41 27.03
N ALA A 127 -15.34 19.48 26.96
CA ALA A 127 -14.13 19.50 26.12
C ALA A 127 -13.04 18.55 26.64
N ARG A 128 -12.88 18.43 27.96
CA ARG A 128 -11.91 17.49 28.57
C ARG A 128 -12.41 16.05 28.46
N THR A 129 -13.71 15.82 28.68
CA THR A 129 -14.34 14.53 28.42
C THR A 129 -14.11 14.09 26.97
N LEU A 130 -14.32 14.98 25.99
CA LEU A 130 -14.12 14.66 24.58
C LEU A 130 -12.69 14.19 24.31
N GLN A 131 -11.71 14.97 24.76
CA GLN A 131 -10.30 14.63 24.61
C GLN A 131 -9.96 13.28 25.27
N ALA A 132 -10.45 13.04 26.50
CA ALA A 132 -10.19 11.81 27.23
C ALA A 132 -10.84 10.59 26.57
N VAL A 133 -12.05 10.73 26.02
CA VAL A 133 -12.76 9.65 25.31
C VAL A 133 -12.12 9.36 23.96
N ASP A 134 -11.72 10.37 23.20
CA ASP A 134 -11.02 10.19 21.92
C ASP A 134 -9.68 9.46 22.10
N GLU A 135 -8.91 9.85 23.11
CA GLU A 135 -7.66 9.16 23.46
C GLU A 135 -7.93 7.71 23.90
N ALA A 136 -8.98 7.48 24.70
CA ALA A 136 -9.36 6.14 25.12
C ALA A 136 -9.75 5.27 23.92
N LEU A 137 -10.57 5.77 22.99
CA LEU A 137 -10.99 5.05 21.78
C LEU A 137 -9.78 4.66 20.91
N GLN A 138 -8.77 5.53 20.76
CA GLN A 138 -7.54 5.22 20.03
C GLN A 138 -6.70 4.11 20.69
N GLN A 139 -6.74 3.99 22.02
CA GLN A 139 -6.03 2.93 22.74
C GLN A 139 -6.83 1.63 22.82
N ILE A 140 -8.14 1.71 22.95
CA ILE A 140 -9.05 0.55 22.93
C ILE A 140 -8.89 -0.24 21.62
N THR A 141 -8.68 0.43 20.48
CA THR A 141 -8.48 -0.26 19.20
C THR A 141 -7.16 -1.05 19.12
N ARG A 142 -6.22 -0.80 20.03
CA ARG A 142 -4.93 -1.51 20.15
C ARG A 142 -4.99 -2.67 21.16
N LEU A 143 -6.02 -2.73 22.00
CA LEU A 143 -6.23 -3.89 22.86
C LEU A 143 -6.49 -5.16 22.03
N PRO A 144 -6.14 -6.35 22.56
CA PRO A 144 -6.54 -7.61 21.95
C PRO A 144 -8.04 -7.65 21.66
N ALA A 145 -8.42 -8.18 20.49
CA ALA A 145 -9.83 -8.36 20.14
C ALA A 145 -10.52 -9.34 21.10
N GLY A 146 -11.78 -9.09 21.42
CA GLY A 146 -12.57 -9.89 22.36
C GLY A 146 -13.51 -9.03 23.20
N ASP A 147 -14.26 -9.72 24.07
CA ASP A 147 -15.37 -9.13 24.83
C ASP A 147 -14.92 -7.99 25.75
N ALA A 148 -13.74 -8.09 26.36
CA ALA A 148 -13.18 -7.04 27.20
C ALA A 148 -12.97 -5.73 26.42
N ARG A 149 -12.30 -5.80 25.26
CA ARG A 149 -12.12 -4.65 24.37
C ARG A 149 -13.46 -4.10 23.90
N TRP A 150 -14.38 -4.98 23.49
CA TRP A 150 -15.71 -4.55 23.03
C TRP A 150 -16.49 -3.81 24.12
N LYS A 151 -16.44 -4.28 25.37
CA LYS A 151 -17.06 -3.61 26.51
C LYS A 151 -16.57 -2.18 26.69
N LEU A 152 -15.25 -1.96 26.69
CA LEU A 152 -14.68 -0.61 26.77
C LEU A 152 -15.06 0.25 25.56
N TYR A 153 -15.07 -0.35 24.36
CA TYR A 153 -15.47 0.36 23.15
C TYR A 153 -16.91 0.87 23.24
N VAL A 154 -17.84 0.03 23.69
CA VAL A 154 -19.25 0.42 23.89
C VAL A 154 -19.36 1.53 24.92
N GLU A 155 -18.73 1.37 26.09
CA GLU A 155 -18.74 2.39 27.15
C GLU A 155 -18.22 3.74 26.65
N ALA A 156 -17.08 3.74 25.94
CA ALA A 156 -16.50 4.93 25.35
C ALA A 156 -17.43 5.56 24.30
N GLN A 157 -18.04 4.78 23.40
CA GLN A 157 -18.97 5.30 22.39
C GLN A 157 -20.25 5.89 23.00
N LEU A 158 -20.78 5.27 24.06
CA LEU A 158 -21.96 5.80 24.76
C LEU A 158 -21.64 7.14 25.46
N LEU A 159 -20.50 7.21 26.16
CA LEU A 159 -20.03 8.46 26.78
C LEU A 159 -19.74 9.53 25.72
N HIS A 160 -19.12 9.16 24.59
CA HIS A 160 -18.88 10.04 23.45
C HIS A 160 -20.19 10.62 22.91
N GLY A 161 -21.20 9.77 22.73
CA GLY A 161 -22.53 10.15 22.27
C GLY A 161 -23.24 11.12 23.22
N LEU A 162 -23.19 10.84 24.53
CA LEU A 162 -23.73 11.73 25.56
C LEU A 162 -23.02 13.09 25.57
N ASN A 163 -21.70 13.09 25.53
CA ASN A 163 -20.88 14.31 25.55
C ASN A 163 -21.17 15.20 24.34
N TYR A 164 -21.24 14.63 23.13
CA TYR A 164 -21.62 15.41 21.94
C TYR A 164 -23.02 16.00 22.03
N ARG A 165 -23.97 15.27 22.61
CA ARG A 165 -25.32 15.79 22.81
C ARG A 165 -25.32 17.00 23.74
N ALA A 166 -24.56 16.94 24.83
CA ALA A 166 -24.38 18.06 25.76
C ALA A 166 -23.67 19.26 25.11
N MET A 167 -22.80 19.02 24.11
CA MET A 167 -22.15 20.06 23.32
C MET A 167 -23.02 20.63 22.18
N GLY A 168 -24.28 20.21 22.04
CA GLY A 168 -25.15 20.65 20.95
C GLY A 168 -24.78 20.06 19.58
N LYS A 169 -24.11 18.91 19.55
CA LYS A 169 -23.63 18.21 18.35
C LYS A 169 -24.39 16.89 18.12
N PRO A 170 -25.68 16.94 17.72
CA PRO A 170 -26.51 15.74 17.64
C PRO A 170 -26.08 14.76 16.54
N LYS A 171 -25.47 15.23 15.45
CA LYS A 171 -25.04 14.33 14.35
C LYS A 171 -23.86 13.45 14.78
N GLU A 172 -22.92 14.03 15.50
CA GLU A 172 -21.77 13.35 16.07
C GLU A 172 -22.22 12.39 17.20
N SER A 173 -23.19 12.81 18.00
CA SER A 173 -23.86 11.95 19.00
C SER A 173 -24.50 10.71 18.35
N ASP A 174 -25.28 10.90 17.29
CA ASP A 174 -25.93 9.81 16.57
C ASP A 174 -24.89 8.88 15.92
N THR A 175 -23.77 9.41 15.44
CA THR A 175 -22.67 8.60 14.89
C THR A 175 -22.07 7.69 15.95
N ALA A 176 -21.81 8.20 17.15
CA ALA A 176 -21.29 7.39 18.25
C ALA A 176 -22.27 6.29 18.68
N PHE A 177 -23.57 6.58 18.76
CA PHE A 177 -24.59 5.55 19.05
C PHE A 177 -24.73 4.51 17.94
N ARG A 178 -24.67 4.92 16.67
CA ARG A 178 -24.69 4.00 15.52
C ARG A 178 -23.48 3.06 15.54
N ASN A 179 -22.32 3.49 16.02
CA ASN A 179 -21.13 2.64 16.15
C ASN A 179 -21.33 1.44 17.08
N VAL A 180 -22.24 1.54 18.06
CA VAL A 180 -22.66 0.42 18.92
C VAL A 180 -23.72 -0.44 18.21
N LEU A 181 -24.80 0.21 17.75
CA LEU A 181 -25.96 -0.47 17.19
C LEU A 181 -25.68 -1.25 15.90
N ARG A 182 -24.68 -0.84 15.10
CA ARG A 182 -24.33 -1.51 13.85
C ARG A 182 -23.80 -2.94 14.04
N LEU A 183 -23.23 -3.25 15.20
CA LEU A 183 -22.74 -4.59 15.56
C LEU A 183 -23.61 -5.27 16.61
N GLN A 184 -24.32 -4.49 17.44
CA GLN A 184 -25.27 -4.98 18.44
C GLN A 184 -26.61 -4.24 18.32
N PRO A 185 -27.47 -4.61 17.36
CA PRO A 185 -28.76 -3.94 17.14
C PRO A 185 -29.68 -4.05 18.36
N GLU A 186 -29.59 -5.15 19.10
CA GLU A 186 -30.38 -5.41 20.32
C GLU A 186 -29.83 -4.73 21.58
N TYR A 187 -28.79 -3.88 21.46
CA TYR A 187 -28.24 -3.19 22.62
C TYR A 187 -29.29 -2.27 23.27
N GLN A 188 -29.41 -2.33 24.59
CA GLN A 188 -30.38 -1.55 25.36
C GLN A 188 -29.65 -0.62 26.33
N LEU A 189 -30.01 0.66 26.29
CA LEU A 189 -29.52 1.64 27.25
C LEU A 189 -30.20 1.44 28.61
N ASN A 190 -29.40 1.41 29.68
CA ASN A 190 -29.92 1.29 31.03
C ASN A 190 -30.74 2.56 31.42
N PRO A 191 -32.03 2.43 31.81
CA PRO A 191 -32.87 3.55 32.22
C PRO A 191 -32.31 4.40 33.37
N ASP A 192 -31.51 3.80 34.26
CA ASP A 192 -30.95 4.47 35.45
C ASP A 192 -29.85 5.47 35.08
N TYR A 193 -29.15 5.22 33.97
CA TYR A 193 -28.01 6.04 33.52
C TYR A 193 -28.34 6.94 32.33
N PHE A 194 -29.43 6.64 31.59
CA PHE A 194 -29.76 7.33 30.35
C PHE A 194 -31.16 7.97 30.38
N ALA A 195 -31.20 9.30 30.22
CA ALA A 195 -32.44 10.08 30.18
C ALA A 195 -33.42 9.57 29.10
N PRO A 196 -34.76 9.69 29.31
CA PRO A 196 -35.76 9.19 28.37
C PRO A 196 -35.58 9.69 26.92
N SER A 197 -35.19 10.95 26.74
CA SER A 197 -34.98 11.54 25.40
C SER A 197 -33.76 10.95 24.67
N VAL A 198 -32.72 10.53 25.41
CA VAL A 198 -31.56 9.83 24.83
C VAL A 198 -31.95 8.43 24.42
N ARG A 199 -32.69 7.70 25.27
CA ARG A 199 -33.20 6.36 24.96
C ARG A 199 -34.12 6.35 23.75
N GLN A 200 -35.08 7.29 23.69
CA GLN A 200 -35.95 7.46 22.52
C GLN A 200 -35.16 7.73 21.24
N ASN A 201 -34.10 8.55 21.30
CA ASN A 201 -33.24 8.78 20.15
C ASN A 201 -32.47 7.53 19.75
N PHE A 202 -31.90 6.80 20.71
CA PHE A 202 -31.18 5.56 20.46
C PHE A 202 -32.08 4.50 19.80
N ASP A 203 -33.31 4.35 20.29
CA ASP A 203 -34.31 3.45 19.69
C ASP A 203 -34.73 3.90 18.28
N LYS A 204 -34.80 5.21 18.03
CA LYS A 204 -35.02 5.76 16.69
C LYS A 204 -33.87 5.37 15.75
N LEU A 205 -32.63 5.54 16.18
CA LEU A 205 -31.44 5.18 15.40
C LEU A 205 -31.41 3.68 15.10
N ARG A 206 -31.82 2.82 16.05
CA ARG A 206 -31.95 1.38 15.82
C ARG A 206 -32.90 1.09 14.65
N LYS A 207 -34.09 1.68 14.65
CA LYS A 207 -35.08 1.53 13.57
C LYS A 207 -34.57 2.04 12.22
N GLU A 208 -33.85 3.16 12.21
CA GLU A 208 -33.20 3.69 11.00
C GLU A 208 -32.16 2.71 10.43
N LEU A 209 -31.36 2.08 11.31
CA LEU A 209 -30.35 1.10 10.90
C LEU A 209 -30.98 -0.21 10.39
N GLU A 210 -32.10 -0.65 10.97
CA GLU A 210 -32.85 -1.82 10.47
C GLU A 210 -33.35 -1.62 9.04
N GLN A 211 -33.73 -0.39 8.69
CA GLN A 211 -34.19 -0.02 7.35
C GLN A 211 -33.04 0.29 6.38
N THR A 212 -31.81 0.39 6.88
CA THR A 212 -30.65 0.68 6.05
C THR A 212 -30.34 -0.53 5.17
N ARG A 213 -30.10 -0.27 3.88
CA ARG A 213 -29.65 -1.33 2.95
C ARG A 213 -28.33 -1.92 3.46
N LYS A 214 -28.37 -3.19 3.83
CA LYS A 214 -27.19 -3.93 4.27
C LYS A 214 -26.30 -4.31 3.10
N VAL A 215 -25.02 -4.50 3.39
CA VAL A 215 -23.98 -4.95 2.46
C VAL A 215 -23.55 -6.35 2.89
N LYS A 216 -23.43 -7.26 1.92
CA LYS A 216 -22.90 -8.59 2.20
C LYS A 216 -21.40 -8.50 2.45
N LEU A 217 -20.96 -8.72 3.69
CA LEU A 217 -19.56 -8.83 4.04
C LEU A 217 -19.16 -10.31 3.96
N SER A 218 -18.15 -10.64 3.15
CA SER A 218 -17.66 -11.99 2.94
C SER A 218 -16.20 -12.08 3.34
N VAL A 219 -15.90 -12.76 4.45
CA VAL A 219 -14.54 -12.86 5.01
C VAL A 219 -14.04 -14.30 4.86
N LYS A 220 -12.96 -14.46 4.09
CA LYS A 220 -12.25 -15.72 3.89
C LYS A 220 -10.83 -15.60 4.44
N SER A 221 -10.24 -16.75 4.76
CA SER A 221 -8.84 -16.82 5.17
C SER A 221 -8.13 -18.02 4.57
N THR A 222 -6.80 -17.91 4.40
CA THR A 222 -5.93 -19.02 4.00
C THR A 222 -5.85 -20.13 5.04
N ARG A 223 -6.15 -19.83 6.31
CA ARG A 223 -6.35 -20.85 7.36
C ARG A 223 -7.84 -21.00 7.69
N PRO A 224 -8.40 -22.23 7.72
CA PRO A 224 -9.80 -22.45 8.03
C PRO A 224 -10.11 -22.18 9.51
N ALA A 225 -11.36 -21.81 9.80
CA ALA A 225 -11.88 -21.59 11.15
C ALA A 225 -11.03 -20.61 11.98
N ALA A 226 -10.71 -19.45 11.40
CA ALA A 226 -10.15 -18.31 12.13
C ALA A 226 -11.30 -17.48 12.71
N ASP A 227 -11.24 -17.11 13.99
CA ASP A 227 -12.22 -16.24 14.63
C ASP A 227 -12.19 -14.85 13.97
N VAL A 228 -13.35 -14.32 13.62
CA VAL A 228 -13.50 -13.01 12.97
C VAL A 228 -14.08 -12.01 13.97
N TYR A 229 -13.39 -10.89 14.12
CA TYR A 229 -13.80 -9.78 14.98
C TYR A 229 -13.97 -8.49 14.17
N LEU A 230 -15.05 -7.76 14.41
CA LEU A 230 -15.23 -6.38 13.95
C LEU A 230 -15.27 -5.45 15.17
N ASP A 231 -14.41 -4.42 15.17
CA ASP A 231 -14.23 -3.46 16.28
C ASP A 231 -13.95 -4.09 17.66
N GLY A 232 -13.55 -5.36 17.67
CA GLY A 232 -13.31 -6.14 18.88
C GLY A 232 -14.44 -7.10 19.25
N LEU A 233 -15.63 -7.00 18.62
CA LEU A 233 -16.73 -7.95 18.82
C LEU A 233 -16.54 -9.20 17.95
N LYS A 234 -16.64 -10.39 18.56
CA LYS A 234 -16.59 -11.67 17.83
C LYS A 234 -17.89 -11.90 17.07
N LEU A 235 -17.80 -12.16 15.75
CA LEU A 235 -18.97 -12.40 14.90
C LEU A 235 -19.10 -13.84 14.41
N GLY A 236 -18.01 -14.62 14.45
CA GLY A 236 -18.01 -15.99 13.97
C GLY A 236 -16.61 -16.46 13.56
N GLN A 237 -16.56 -17.40 12.63
CA GLN A 237 -15.32 -17.98 12.12
C GLN A 237 -15.28 -18.01 10.59
N THR A 238 -14.08 -17.99 9.99
CA THR A 238 -13.91 -18.10 8.54
C THR A 238 -14.24 -19.51 8.01
N PRO A 239 -14.87 -19.63 6.82
CA PRO A 239 -15.44 -18.55 6.02
C PRO A 239 -16.71 -17.96 6.66
N LEU A 240 -16.79 -16.64 6.73
CA LEU A 240 -17.92 -15.91 7.33
C LEU A 240 -18.62 -15.07 6.28
N SER A 241 -19.95 -15.14 6.21
CA SER A 241 -20.76 -14.22 5.43
C SER A 241 -21.89 -13.67 6.29
N LEU A 242 -22.01 -12.34 6.34
CA LEU A 242 -23.04 -11.65 7.12
C LEU A 242 -23.47 -10.35 6.43
N ASP A 243 -24.67 -9.89 6.77
CA ASP A 243 -25.19 -8.61 6.31
C ASP A 243 -24.78 -7.51 7.29
N ALA A 244 -23.84 -6.65 6.87
CA ALA A 244 -23.33 -5.55 7.66
C ALA A 244 -23.95 -4.21 7.24
N VAL A 245 -24.11 -3.30 8.20
CA VAL A 245 -24.43 -1.90 7.89
C VAL A 245 -23.22 -1.27 7.17
N PRO A 246 -23.42 -0.46 6.12
CA PRO A 246 -22.32 0.27 5.48
C PRO A 246 -21.52 1.12 6.48
N GLY A 247 -20.20 1.14 6.36
CA GLY A 247 -19.33 1.92 7.24
C GLY A 247 -17.92 1.36 7.36
N THR A 248 -17.09 2.01 8.17
CA THR A 248 -15.70 1.60 8.41
C THR A 248 -15.60 0.74 9.66
N TYR A 249 -14.98 -0.44 9.56
CA TYR A 249 -14.80 -1.36 10.68
C TYR A 249 -13.33 -1.73 10.86
N HIS A 250 -12.92 -1.98 12.10
CA HIS A 250 -11.63 -2.64 12.37
C HIS A 250 -11.80 -4.15 12.27
N LEU A 251 -11.21 -4.77 11.26
CA LEU A 251 -11.26 -6.22 11.08
C LEU A 251 -10.02 -6.88 11.68
N THR A 252 -10.22 -7.83 12.60
CA THR A 252 -9.16 -8.68 13.13
C THR A 252 -9.56 -10.14 12.99
N LEU A 253 -8.64 -10.97 12.51
CA LEU A 253 -8.77 -12.43 12.52
C LEU A 253 -7.80 -13.02 13.54
N VAL A 254 -8.26 -14.01 14.29
CA VAL A 254 -7.44 -14.73 15.28
C VAL A 254 -7.53 -16.23 15.00
N LYS A 255 -6.37 -16.89 14.90
CA LYS A 255 -6.27 -18.35 14.78
C LYS A 255 -5.19 -18.87 15.73
N GLY A 256 -5.60 -19.52 16.81
CA GLY A 256 -4.66 -19.96 17.85
C GLY A 256 -3.92 -18.75 18.43
N THR A 257 -2.58 -18.76 18.36
CA THR A 257 -1.74 -17.65 18.80
C THR A 257 -1.47 -16.61 17.72
N THR A 258 -1.95 -16.82 16.49
CA THR A 258 -1.75 -15.89 15.37
C THR A 258 -2.88 -14.87 15.31
N THR A 259 -2.52 -13.59 15.33
CA THR A 259 -3.44 -12.48 15.06
C THR A 259 -3.06 -11.84 13.74
N SER A 260 -4.06 -11.56 12.92
CA SER A 260 -3.89 -10.87 11.64
C SER A 260 -3.48 -9.40 11.86
N PHE A 261 -2.85 -8.77 10.87
CA PHE A 261 -2.56 -7.33 10.91
C PHE A 261 -3.83 -6.49 11.10
N PRO A 262 -3.73 -5.35 11.82
CA PRO A 262 -4.85 -4.43 11.98
C PRO A 262 -5.23 -3.85 10.61
N ARG A 263 -6.51 -3.89 10.27
CA ARG A 263 -7.00 -3.30 9.01
C ARG A 263 -8.33 -2.60 9.19
N HIS A 264 -8.44 -1.46 8.52
CA HIS A 264 -9.70 -0.75 8.36
C HIS A 264 -10.38 -1.27 7.10
N VAL A 265 -11.62 -1.73 7.24
CA VAL A 265 -12.43 -2.23 6.14
C VAL A 265 -13.56 -1.24 5.90
N GLN A 266 -13.65 -0.74 4.67
CA GLN A 266 -14.79 0.04 4.21
C GLN A 266 -15.85 -0.91 3.65
N VAL A 267 -16.92 -1.14 4.41
CA VAL A 267 -18.08 -1.94 3.98
C VAL A 267 -19.01 -1.03 3.17
N GLN A 268 -19.13 -1.30 1.87
CA GLN A 268 -19.91 -0.50 0.94
C GLN A 268 -20.32 -1.30 -0.31
N GLY A 269 -21.26 -0.78 -1.10
CA GLY A 269 -21.73 -1.44 -2.31
C GLY A 269 -22.73 -2.57 -2.03
N ALA A 270 -22.74 -3.59 -2.88
CA ALA A 270 -23.62 -4.76 -2.70
C ALA A 270 -22.92 -5.89 -1.91
N GLU A 271 -21.64 -6.13 -2.20
CA GLU A 271 -20.81 -7.13 -1.53
C GLU A 271 -19.41 -6.54 -1.29
N THR A 272 -18.83 -6.85 -0.13
CA THR A 272 -17.45 -6.54 0.22
C THR A 272 -16.71 -7.86 0.49
N PRO A 273 -16.02 -8.44 -0.51
CA PRO A 273 -15.25 -9.66 -0.33
C PRO A 273 -13.86 -9.35 0.23
N LEU A 274 -13.43 -10.12 1.23
CA LEU A 274 -12.14 -10.00 1.89
C LEU A 274 -11.47 -11.37 1.98
N LEU A 275 -10.19 -11.42 1.58
CA LEU A 275 -9.32 -12.57 1.77
C LEU A 275 -8.15 -12.15 2.65
N VAL A 276 -8.06 -12.74 3.84
CA VAL A 276 -6.99 -12.46 4.79
C VAL A 276 -6.05 -13.65 4.88
N ASP A 277 -4.79 -13.42 4.53
CA ASP A 277 -3.78 -14.47 4.53
C ASP A 277 -3.13 -14.63 5.90
N VAL A 278 -3.87 -15.27 6.81
CA VAL A 278 -3.42 -15.50 8.20
C VAL A 278 -2.16 -16.39 8.25
N ALA A 279 -1.94 -17.23 7.24
CA ALA A 279 -0.71 -18.03 7.15
C ALA A 279 0.53 -17.15 6.91
N TYR A 280 0.45 -16.23 5.95
CA TYR A 280 1.50 -15.24 5.67
C TYR A 280 1.67 -14.24 6.82
N GLU A 281 0.59 -13.64 7.31
CA GLU A 281 0.68 -12.63 8.37
C GLU A 281 1.23 -13.25 9.67
N GLY A 282 0.88 -14.51 9.95
CA GLY A 282 1.45 -15.28 11.05
C GLY A 282 2.90 -15.74 10.87
N SER A 283 3.48 -15.62 9.67
CA SER A 283 4.92 -15.83 9.48
C SER A 283 5.73 -14.56 9.76
N VAL A 284 5.09 -13.42 9.96
CA VAL A 284 5.77 -12.16 10.28
C VAL A 284 5.83 -11.98 11.80
N SER A 285 6.98 -11.58 12.32
CA SER A 285 7.16 -11.25 13.73
C SER A 285 7.98 -9.97 13.89
N ALA A 286 7.74 -9.22 14.97
CA ALA A 286 8.52 -8.03 15.32
C ALA A 286 9.54 -8.28 16.45
N THR A 287 9.42 -9.39 17.17
CA THR A 287 10.24 -9.73 18.33
C THR A 287 10.99 -11.05 18.12
N PRO A 288 12.29 -11.14 18.43
CA PRO A 288 13.13 -10.07 18.98
C PRO A 288 13.55 -9.00 17.96
N PHE A 289 13.24 -9.19 16.68
CA PHE A 289 13.48 -8.26 15.58
C PHE A 289 12.47 -8.50 14.43
N PRO A 290 12.32 -7.57 13.47
CA PRO A 290 11.50 -7.78 12.27
C PRO A 290 11.94 -9.01 11.47
N CYS A 291 11.13 -10.05 11.47
CA CYS A 291 11.47 -11.34 10.89
C CYS A 291 10.31 -11.94 10.08
N LEU A 292 10.66 -12.55 8.95
CA LEU A 292 9.80 -13.37 8.13
C LEU A 292 10.21 -14.84 8.29
N ALA A 293 9.40 -15.62 8.99
CA ALA A 293 9.64 -17.04 9.20
C ALA A 293 9.50 -17.82 7.89
N THR A 294 10.54 -18.57 7.53
CA THR A 294 10.55 -19.47 6.38
C THR A 294 10.85 -20.89 6.85
N SER A 295 10.06 -21.86 6.38
CA SER A 295 10.15 -23.26 6.84
C SER A 295 10.54 -24.24 5.73
N ASP A 296 10.49 -23.81 4.48
CA ASP A 296 10.59 -24.66 3.29
C ASP A 296 11.77 -24.31 2.37
N GLY A 297 12.57 -23.29 2.72
CA GLY A 297 13.72 -22.85 1.91
C GLY A 297 13.33 -22.37 0.50
N ASN A 298 12.05 -22.03 0.28
CA ASN A 298 11.60 -21.54 -1.01
C ASN A 298 11.89 -20.05 -1.15
N ASP A 299 13.01 -19.73 -1.78
CA ASP A 299 13.47 -18.36 -2.00
C ASP A 299 12.45 -17.50 -2.76
N GLU A 300 11.80 -18.02 -3.80
CA GLU A 300 10.81 -17.24 -4.57
C GLU A 300 9.61 -16.83 -3.71
N ARG A 301 9.08 -17.77 -2.93
CA ARG A 301 7.98 -17.50 -2.00
C ARG A 301 8.42 -16.51 -0.91
N MET A 302 9.63 -16.66 -0.39
CA MET A 302 10.20 -15.75 0.60
C MET A 302 10.31 -14.32 0.06
N LEU A 303 10.84 -14.13 -1.15
CA LEU A 303 10.97 -12.81 -1.76
C LEU A 303 9.60 -12.19 -2.06
N SER A 304 8.62 -12.97 -2.54
CA SER A 304 7.26 -12.47 -2.75
C SER A 304 6.57 -12.05 -1.44
N HIS A 305 6.77 -12.79 -0.35
CA HIS A 305 6.32 -12.42 0.99
C HIS A 305 6.99 -11.14 1.48
N ALA A 306 8.30 -10.95 1.24
CA ALA A 306 9.02 -9.74 1.60
C ALA A 306 8.50 -8.52 0.82
N VAL A 307 8.24 -8.64 -0.49
CA VAL A 307 7.63 -7.57 -1.29
C VAL A 307 6.24 -7.21 -0.76
N ARG A 308 5.40 -8.21 -0.46
CA ARG A 308 4.07 -8.01 0.14
C ARG A 308 4.16 -7.31 1.50
N LEU A 309 5.16 -7.64 2.31
CA LEU A 309 5.43 -6.98 3.59
C LEU A 309 5.79 -5.51 3.39
N GLY A 310 6.64 -5.24 2.40
CA GLY A 310 7.00 -3.88 2.00
C GLY A 310 5.78 -3.03 1.63
N GLY A 311 4.88 -3.59 0.80
CA GLY A 311 3.62 -2.92 0.43
C GLY A 311 2.70 -2.69 1.62
N THR A 312 2.63 -3.64 2.56
CA THR A 312 1.85 -3.50 3.80
C THR A 312 2.41 -2.40 4.71
N LEU A 313 3.73 -2.26 4.76
CA LEU A 313 4.42 -1.24 5.54
C LEU A 313 4.44 0.12 4.85
N GLY A 314 4.17 0.21 3.55
CA GLY A 314 4.29 1.45 2.78
C GLY A 314 5.74 1.92 2.65
N VAL A 315 6.65 0.98 2.37
CA VAL A 315 8.06 1.27 2.05
C VAL A 315 8.34 1.00 0.57
N GLU A 316 9.39 1.62 0.04
CA GLU A 316 9.79 1.50 -1.38
C GLU A 316 10.74 0.33 -1.59
N GLU A 317 11.58 0.03 -0.59
CA GLU A 317 12.55 -1.05 -0.64
C GLU A 317 12.51 -1.91 0.63
N VAL A 318 12.64 -3.22 0.46
CA VAL A 318 12.80 -4.19 1.57
C VAL A 318 14.18 -4.82 1.46
N ILE A 319 14.96 -4.71 2.52
CA ILE A 319 16.26 -5.37 2.64
C ILE A 319 16.03 -6.66 3.44
N VAL A 320 16.06 -7.79 2.75
CA VAL A 320 15.97 -9.10 3.36
C VAL A 320 17.36 -9.55 3.75
N VAL A 321 17.60 -9.76 5.06
CA VAL A 321 18.85 -10.33 5.55
C VAL A 321 18.67 -11.80 5.92
N ARG A 322 19.65 -12.64 5.62
CA ARG A 322 19.56 -14.09 5.84
C ARG A 322 20.90 -14.67 6.22
N LEU A 323 20.85 -15.77 6.96
CA LEU A 323 22.01 -16.53 7.37
C LEU A 323 22.01 -17.86 6.64
N GLU A 324 22.81 -17.93 5.58
CA GLU A 324 22.95 -19.11 4.74
C GLU A 324 23.93 -20.09 5.37
N ARG A 325 23.46 -21.33 5.55
CA ARG A 325 24.21 -22.43 6.18
C ARG A 325 24.27 -23.60 5.19
N PRO A 326 25.11 -23.49 4.14
CA PRO A 326 25.24 -24.58 3.19
C PRO A 326 25.71 -25.85 3.90
N SER A 327 25.28 -27.02 3.40
CA SER A 327 25.63 -28.32 3.98
C SER A 327 27.13 -28.61 3.97
N SER A 328 27.87 -27.97 3.07
CA SER A 328 29.31 -27.91 3.04
C SER A 328 29.78 -26.49 2.72
N GLY A 329 30.84 -26.03 3.39
CA GLY A 329 31.41 -24.70 3.20
C GLY A 329 31.14 -23.73 4.36
N PRO A 330 31.57 -22.46 4.20
CA PRO A 330 31.42 -21.45 5.24
C PRO A 330 29.95 -20.98 5.36
N LYS A 331 29.57 -20.51 6.55
CA LYS A 331 28.32 -19.77 6.76
C LYS A 331 28.41 -18.38 6.13
N TRP A 332 27.29 -17.89 5.61
CA TRP A 332 27.23 -16.55 5.00
C TRP A 332 26.10 -15.72 5.60
N PHE A 333 26.39 -14.45 5.86
CA PHE A 333 25.35 -13.46 6.09
C PHE A 333 25.14 -12.69 4.80
N ALA A 334 23.94 -12.78 4.24
CA ALA A 334 23.57 -12.17 2.97
C ALA A 334 22.46 -11.15 3.15
N ALA A 335 22.48 -10.11 2.33
CA ALA A 335 21.45 -9.08 2.25
C ALA A 335 20.97 -8.94 0.80
N THR A 336 19.66 -9.00 0.60
CA THR A 336 18.98 -8.88 -0.68
C THR A 336 18.06 -7.67 -0.65
N VAL A 337 18.27 -6.71 -1.56
CA VAL A 337 17.44 -5.52 -1.71
C VAL A 337 16.36 -5.77 -2.75
N LEU A 338 15.11 -5.60 -2.34
CA LEU A 338 13.93 -5.77 -3.18
C LEU A 338 13.24 -4.42 -3.39
N ASN A 339 12.88 -4.13 -4.63
CA ASN A 339 11.96 -3.03 -4.92
C ASN A 339 10.51 -3.50 -4.67
N VAL A 340 9.73 -2.72 -3.94
CA VAL A 340 8.36 -3.09 -3.57
C VAL A 340 7.38 -2.93 -4.73
N GLU A 341 7.58 -1.93 -5.59
CA GLU A 341 6.65 -1.61 -6.69
C GLU A 341 6.68 -2.66 -7.79
N GLY A 342 7.87 -3.07 -8.25
CA GLY A 342 8.04 -4.06 -9.32
C GLY A 342 8.44 -5.45 -8.84
N GLY A 343 8.75 -5.63 -7.55
CA GLY A 343 9.15 -6.92 -6.97
C GLY A 343 10.53 -7.42 -7.38
N GLN A 344 11.31 -6.64 -8.14
CA GLN A 344 12.63 -7.04 -8.62
C GLN A 344 13.69 -7.04 -7.51
N LYS A 345 14.61 -7.99 -7.60
CA LYS A 345 15.87 -7.98 -6.85
C LYS A 345 16.81 -6.93 -7.44
N LEU A 346 17.07 -5.87 -6.66
CA LEU A 346 17.96 -4.78 -7.06
C LEU A 346 19.44 -5.14 -6.83
N ARG A 347 19.73 -5.70 -5.66
CA ARG A 347 21.10 -5.99 -5.20
C ARG A 347 21.09 -7.20 -4.29
N GLU A 348 22.17 -7.97 -4.33
CA GLU A 348 22.42 -9.03 -3.37
C GLU A 348 23.93 -9.14 -3.14
N GLY A 349 24.29 -9.18 -1.86
CA GLY A 349 25.67 -9.33 -1.42
C GLY A 349 25.73 -10.02 -0.08
N GLY A 350 26.90 -10.54 0.26
CA GLY A 350 27.11 -11.19 1.54
C GLY A 350 28.59 -11.35 1.87
N PHE A 351 28.85 -11.72 3.12
CA PHE A 351 30.19 -12.02 3.61
C PHE A 351 30.18 -13.31 4.43
N LYS A 352 31.36 -13.94 4.52
CA LYS A 352 31.55 -15.15 5.32
C LYS A 352 31.53 -14.78 6.79
N THR A 353 30.72 -15.47 7.58
CA THR A 353 30.72 -15.30 9.05
C THR A 353 31.51 -16.41 9.73
N GLN A 354 32.29 -16.03 10.75
CA GLN A 354 33.04 -16.95 11.60
C GLN A 354 32.56 -16.76 13.05
N GLY A 355 31.56 -17.54 13.47
CA GLY A 355 30.99 -17.44 14.82
C GLY A 355 29.66 -16.70 14.87
N THR A 356 29.29 -16.19 16.04
CA THR A 356 27.98 -15.56 16.28
C THR A 356 27.88 -14.13 15.79
N ASP A 357 29.02 -13.42 15.75
CA ASP A 357 29.07 -11.99 15.46
C ASP A 357 29.61 -11.71 14.06
N ALA A 358 28.97 -10.76 13.37
CA ALA A 358 29.44 -10.26 12.10
C ALA A 358 30.63 -9.30 12.33
N PRO A 359 31.75 -9.43 11.59
CA PRO A 359 32.82 -8.44 11.66
C PRO A 359 32.30 -7.04 11.26
N ASP A 360 32.51 -6.03 12.12
CA ASP A 360 31.97 -4.67 11.94
C ASP A 360 32.32 -4.07 10.57
N GLU A 361 33.55 -4.30 10.09
CA GLU A 361 34.01 -3.81 8.79
C GLU A 361 33.25 -4.47 7.62
N ALA A 362 33.01 -5.78 7.69
CA ALA A 362 32.26 -6.52 6.67
C ALA A 362 30.78 -6.13 6.67
N LEU A 363 30.23 -5.87 7.86
CA LEU A 363 28.86 -5.38 8.02
C LEU A 363 28.70 -3.97 7.44
N ALA A 364 29.60 -3.05 7.77
CA ALA A 364 29.59 -1.68 7.25
C ALA A 364 29.72 -1.67 5.71
N ALA A 365 30.63 -2.48 5.18
CA ALA A 365 30.77 -2.71 3.75
C ALA A 365 29.46 -3.20 3.11
N LEU A 366 28.79 -4.18 3.72
CA LEU A 366 27.52 -4.70 3.20
C LEU A 366 26.43 -3.62 3.19
N VAL A 367 26.35 -2.79 4.24
CA VAL A 367 25.43 -1.65 4.31
C VAL A 367 25.74 -0.61 3.21
N ASP A 368 27.01 -0.31 2.95
CA ASP A 368 27.42 0.56 1.83
C ASP A 368 26.98 -0.01 0.49
N PHE A 369 27.19 -1.31 0.29
CA PHE A 369 26.82 -1.99 -0.95
C PHE A 369 25.30 -1.99 -1.18
N VAL A 370 24.50 -2.33 -0.17
CA VAL A 370 23.03 -2.36 -0.36
C VAL A 370 22.45 -0.97 -0.59
N THR A 371 23.05 0.08 -0.02
CA THR A 371 22.55 1.45 -0.11
C THR A 371 23.03 2.17 -1.37
N THR A 372 24.30 1.97 -1.78
CA THR A 372 24.94 2.71 -2.88
C THR A 372 25.23 1.87 -4.11
N GLY A 373 25.26 0.55 -3.99
CA GLY A 373 25.72 -0.37 -5.04
C GLY A 373 27.25 -0.45 -5.21
N ARG A 374 28.03 0.31 -4.43
CA ARG A 374 29.50 0.26 -4.48
C ARG A 374 30.00 -0.97 -3.70
N SER A 375 30.68 -1.89 -4.39
CA SER A 375 31.24 -3.10 -3.76
C SER A 375 32.70 -2.90 -3.37
N PRO A 376 33.05 -2.89 -2.08
CA PRO A 376 34.42 -3.11 -1.63
C PRO A 376 34.87 -4.57 -1.88
N SER A 377 36.19 -4.82 -1.83
CA SER A 377 36.81 -6.10 -2.20
C SER A 377 36.54 -7.27 -1.23
N ASN A 378 36.06 -6.97 -0.03
CA ASN A 378 35.76 -7.94 1.04
C ASN A 378 34.33 -8.50 0.97
N LEU A 379 33.48 -8.00 0.08
CA LEU A 379 32.14 -8.53 -0.15
C LEU A 379 32.10 -9.48 -1.34
N VAL A 380 31.27 -10.51 -1.23
CA VAL A 380 30.87 -11.28 -2.39
C VAL A 380 29.53 -10.77 -2.88
N VAL A 381 29.55 -10.22 -4.10
CA VAL A 381 28.37 -9.76 -4.85
C VAL A 381 28.02 -10.82 -5.88
N MET A 382 26.73 -10.94 -6.22
CA MET A 382 26.31 -11.78 -7.34
C MET A 382 27.13 -11.47 -8.61
N ASN A 383 27.74 -12.50 -9.19
CA ASN A 383 28.44 -12.39 -10.47
C ASN A 383 27.45 -12.51 -11.64
N ALA A 384 27.89 -12.10 -12.84
CA ALA A 384 27.09 -11.97 -14.07
C ALA A 384 26.34 -13.25 -14.53
N ASN A 385 26.60 -14.39 -13.90
CA ASN A 385 25.92 -15.67 -14.16
C ASN A 385 24.69 -15.90 -13.26
N GLY A 386 24.33 -14.94 -12.40
CA GLY A 386 23.05 -14.92 -11.69
C GLY A 386 22.91 -15.85 -10.48
N LYS A 387 23.98 -16.46 -9.96
CA LYS A 387 23.95 -17.34 -8.78
C LYS A 387 24.94 -16.90 -7.71
N ALA A 388 24.49 -16.80 -6.46
CA ALA A 388 25.38 -16.52 -5.36
C ALA A 388 26.24 -17.76 -5.03
N PRO A 389 27.45 -17.61 -4.44
CA PRO A 389 28.32 -18.74 -4.11
C PRO A 389 27.70 -19.75 -3.15
N TRP A 390 26.70 -19.34 -2.37
CA TRP A 390 25.94 -20.19 -1.45
C TRP A 390 24.77 -20.94 -2.10
N ASP A 391 24.45 -20.67 -3.38
CA ASP A 391 23.39 -21.36 -4.14
C ASP A 391 23.88 -22.62 -4.89
N ALA A 392 25.14 -23.02 -4.70
CA ALA A 392 25.69 -24.20 -5.38
C ALA A 392 25.19 -25.50 -4.71
N PRO A 393 24.54 -26.42 -5.45
CA PRO A 393 24.15 -27.71 -4.88
C PRO A 393 25.42 -28.48 -4.49
N GLY A 394 25.51 -28.86 -3.22
CA GLY A 394 26.61 -29.65 -2.67
C GLY A 394 26.84 -30.90 -3.54
N GLY A 395 28.04 -30.99 -4.11
CA GLY A 395 28.42 -32.10 -4.98
C GLY A 395 28.32 -33.41 -4.20
N VAL A 396 27.35 -34.25 -4.58
CA VAL A 396 27.36 -35.67 -4.23
C VAL A 396 28.52 -36.29 -5.01
N GLY A 397 29.64 -36.50 -4.33
CA GLY A 397 30.76 -37.27 -4.86
C GLY A 397 30.28 -38.65 -5.28
N ARG A 398 30.42 -38.97 -6.56
CA ARG A 398 30.37 -40.35 -7.05
C ARG A 398 31.69 -40.65 -7.74
N ASN A 399 32.52 -41.40 -7.02
CA ASN A 399 33.67 -42.13 -7.56
C ASN A 399 33.26 -42.91 -8.81
N GLY A 400 34.04 -42.74 -9.86
CA GLY A 400 33.99 -43.56 -11.07
C GLY A 400 35.29 -43.37 -11.83
N SER A 401 36.26 -44.21 -11.54
CA SER A 401 37.55 -44.28 -12.24
C SER A 401 37.37 -44.48 -13.75
N ALA A 402 38.12 -43.74 -14.55
CA ALA A 402 38.65 -44.24 -15.81
C ALA A 402 39.93 -43.47 -16.17
N SER A 403 41.02 -44.21 -16.15
CA SER A 403 42.38 -43.85 -16.57
C SER A 403 42.54 -43.90 -18.08
N ALA A 404 43.15 -42.86 -18.67
CA ALA A 404 44.05 -42.86 -19.84
C ALA A 404 44.37 -41.37 -20.12
N GLY A 405 45.59 -40.85 -20.11
CA GLY A 405 46.82 -41.38 -20.69
C GLY A 405 47.03 -40.66 -22.03
N GLY A 406 47.87 -39.62 -22.08
CA GLY A 406 48.23 -38.94 -23.33
C GLY A 406 48.89 -37.57 -23.13
N MET A 407 50.20 -37.54 -23.37
CA MET A 407 51.09 -36.38 -23.35
C MET A 407 51.02 -35.57 -24.66
N ASP A 408 51.30 -34.26 -24.53
CA ASP A 408 52.23 -33.45 -25.34
C ASP A 408 51.76 -32.40 -26.38
N LEU A 409 52.53 -31.30 -26.35
CA LEU A 409 52.95 -30.35 -27.41
C LEU A 409 52.11 -29.08 -27.79
N THR A 410 52.61 -27.95 -27.27
CA THR A 410 52.98 -26.66 -27.94
C THR A 410 52.00 -25.81 -28.77
N ALA A 411 52.04 -24.49 -28.46
CA ALA A 411 51.40 -23.28 -29.02
C ALA A 411 51.72 -22.97 -30.52
N PRO A 412 51.34 -21.83 -31.18
CA PRO A 412 50.63 -20.59 -30.77
C PRO A 412 49.57 -20.02 -31.78
N ASN A 413 49.01 -18.84 -31.46
CA ASN A 413 48.18 -17.87 -32.23
C ASN A 413 47.88 -18.11 -33.73
N LEU A 414 46.63 -17.83 -34.14
CA LEU A 414 46.28 -16.91 -35.24
C LEU A 414 44.76 -16.66 -35.31
N MET A 415 44.39 -15.40 -35.56
CA MET A 415 43.02 -14.94 -35.83
C MET A 415 42.56 -15.42 -37.21
N SER A 416 41.26 -15.74 -37.35
CA SER A 416 40.46 -15.36 -38.52
C SER A 416 38.98 -15.55 -38.24
N GLU A 417 38.21 -14.49 -38.50
CA GLU A 417 36.78 -14.52 -38.80
C GLU A 417 36.39 -15.66 -39.75
N GLY A 418 35.19 -16.20 -39.54
CA GLY A 418 34.55 -17.20 -40.40
C GLY A 418 33.27 -17.70 -39.75
N ASP A 419 32.16 -17.09 -40.12
CA ASP A 419 30.82 -17.27 -39.57
C ASP A 419 30.23 -18.69 -39.65
N ALA A 420 29.30 -18.90 -38.72
CA ALA A 420 28.08 -19.70 -38.84
C ALA A 420 28.20 -21.21 -39.11
N SER A 421 27.98 -21.99 -38.04
CA SER A 421 26.82 -22.91 -37.95
C SER A 421 26.84 -23.69 -36.63
N ARG A 422 26.18 -23.16 -35.60
CA ARG A 422 25.59 -23.98 -34.55
C ARG A 422 24.16 -23.52 -34.35
N THR A 423 23.25 -24.41 -34.72
CA THR A 423 21.81 -24.38 -34.47
C THR A 423 21.55 -24.02 -33.01
N ARG A 424 21.31 -22.73 -32.75
CA ARG A 424 20.72 -22.25 -31.50
C ARG A 424 19.26 -22.67 -31.53
N SER A 425 18.85 -23.44 -30.53
CA SER A 425 17.44 -23.54 -30.15
C SER A 425 16.94 -22.11 -29.89
N THR A 426 16.09 -21.62 -30.79
CA THR A 426 15.50 -20.30 -30.71
C THR A 426 14.52 -20.28 -29.55
N SER A 427 14.72 -19.34 -28.61
CA SER A 427 13.75 -19.02 -27.59
C SER A 427 12.50 -18.44 -28.26
N GLY A 428 11.52 -19.31 -28.59
CA GLY A 428 10.28 -18.92 -29.26
C GLY A 428 9.43 -17.92 -28.47
N LEU A 429 9.69 -17.77 -27.17
CA LEU A 429 9.00 -16.83 -26.28
C LEU A 429 9.32 -15.37 -26.63
N ARG A 430 10.57 -15.06 -27.02
CA ARG A 430 10.96 -13.68 -27.33
C ARG A 430 10.42 -13.23 -28.68
N THR A 431 10.43 -14.11 -29.68
CA THR A 431 9.76 -13.88 -30.97
C THR A 431 8.25 -13.71 -30.79
N ALA A 432 7.62 -14.56 -29.97
CA ALA A 432 6.20 -14.42 -29.64
C ALA A 432 5.89 -13.09 -28.93
N SER A 433 6.81 -12.60 -28.09
CA SER A 433 6.65 -11.30 -27.41
C SER A 433 6.60 -10.12 -28.40
N TYR A 434 7.51 -10.10 -29.38
CA TYR A 434 7.55 -9.03 -30.39
C TYR A 434 6.36 -9.07 -31.34
N VAL A 435 5.90 -10.28 -31.70
CA VAL A 435 4.68 -10.44 -32.51
C VAL A 435 3.46 -9.95 -31.74
N ALA A 436 3.31 -10.30 -30.47
CA ALA A 436 2.20 -9.87 -29.62
C ALA A 436 2.21 -8.35 -29.33
N LEU A 437 3.39 -7.76 -29.12
CA LEU A 437 3.53 -6.31 -28.99
C LEU A 437 3.20 -5.58 -30.32
N GLY A 438 3.68 -6.11 -31.45
CA GLY A 438 3.42 -5.56 -32.78
C GLY A 438 1.93 -5.59 -33.15
N THR A 439 1.22 -6.69 -32.86
CA THR A 439 -0.22 -6.78 -33.09
C THR A 439 -1.01 -5.83 -32.18
N GLY A 440 -0.57 -5.65 -30.93
CA GLY A 440 -1.16 -4.68 -30.01
C GLY A 440 -1.06 -3.24 -30.51
N VAL A 441 0.14 -2.81 -30.95
CA VAL A 441 0.35 -1.47 -31.54
C VAL A 441 -0.52 -1.27 -32.78
N ALA A 442 -0.61 -2.28 -33.65
CA ALA A 442 -1.39 -2.18 -34.86
C ALA A 442 -2.91 -2.11 -34.59
N ALA A 443 -3.41 -2.83 -33.58
CA ALA A 443 -4.81 -2.74 -33.13
C ALA A 443 -5.15 -1.34 -32.57
N PHE A 444 -4.24 -0.71 -31.83
CA PHE A 444 -4.41 0.69 -31.39
C PHE A 444 -4.39 1.69 -32.55
N GLY A 445 -3.54 1.47 -33.56
CA GLY A 445 -3.57 2.23 -34.81
C GLY A 445 -4.93 2.14 -35.51
N GLY A 446 -5.47 0.92 -35.64
CA GLY A 446 -6.83 0.68 -36.17
C GLY A 446 -7.93 1.36 -35.35
N ALA A 447 -7.85 1.30 -34.02
CA ALA A 447 -8.79 1.97 -33.13
C ALA A 447 -8.80 3.50 -33.33
N GLY A 448 -7.63 4.11 -33.54
CA GLY A 448 -7.51 5.53 -33.86
C GLY A 448 -8.23 5.91 -35.15
N ILE A 449 -8.10 5.08 -36.19
CA ILE A 449 -8.77 5.30 -37.49
C ILE A 449 -10.29 5.14 -37.35
N VAL A 450 -10.77 4.09 -36.67
CA VAL A 450 -12.21 3.87 -36.45
C VAL A 450 -12.82 5.02 -35.65
N ARG A 451 -12.11 5.52 -34.63
CA ARG A 451 -12.54 6.70 -33.85
C ARG A 451 -12.64 7.95 -34.73
N PHE A 452 -11.66 8.18 -35.61
CA PHE A 452 -11.69 9.31 -36.54
C PHE A 452 -12.86 9.22 -37.53
N LEU A 453 -13.15 8.02 -38.05
CA LEU A 453 -14.30 7.78 -38.93
C LEU A 453 -15.65 7.89 -38.21
N ALA A 454 -15.73 7.49 -36.94
CA ALA A 454 -16.93 7.64 -36.12
C ALA A 454 -17.25 9.12 -35.84
N GLN A 455 -16.23 9.96 -35.70
CA GLN A 455 -16.42 11.39 -35.41
C GLN A 455 -17.15 12.13 -36.55
N LYS A 456 -16.97 11.70 -37.80
CA LYS A 456 -17.73 12.24 -38.95
C LYS A 456 -19.22 11.90 -38.85
N ASP A 457 -19.55 10.67 -38.48
CA ASP A 457 -20.94 10.20 -38.34
C ASP A 457 -21.63 10.83 -37.13
N VAL A 458 -20.90 11.06 -36.02
CA VAL A 458 -21.41 11.80 -34.84
C VAL A 458 -21.78 13.22 -35.24
N ASN A 459 -20.90 13.93 -35.95
CA ASN A 459 -21.16 15.30 -36.41
C ASN A 459 -22.34 15.36 -37.40
N ALA A 460 -22.54 14.31 -38.21
CA ALA A 460 -23.67 14.22 -39.13
C ALA A 460 -24.99 13.91 -38.40
N LEU A 461 -24.93 13.08 -37.36
CA LEU A 461 -26.09 12.74 -36.52
C LEU A 461 -26.52 13.93 -35.66
N GLU A 462 -25.57 14.69 -35.10
CA GLU A 462 -25.84 15.85 -34.25
C GLU A 462 -26.65 16.94 -34.98
N LYS A 463 -26.38 17.14 -36.27
CA LYS A 463 -27.14 18.06 -37.14
C LYS A 463 -28.58 17.64 -37.40
N ARG A 464 -28.95 16.40 -37.07
CA ARG A 464 -30.26 15.81 -37.33
C ARG A 464 -31.04 15.47 -36.05
N LEU A 465 -30.51 15.86 -34.89
CA LEU A 465 -31.20 15.71 -33.62
C LEU A 465 -32.27 16.80 -33.46
N ASP A 466 -33.49 16.41 -33.10
CA ASP A 466 -34.54 17.34 -32.68
C ASP A 466 -34.67 17.27 -31.16
N ASN A 467 -34.37 18.38 -30.47
CA ASN A 467 -34.30 18.46 -29.00
C ASN A 467 -33.50 17.31 -28.35
N GLY A 468 -32.38 16.92 -28.98
CA GLY A 468 -31.51 15.85 -28.49
C GLY A 468 -32.07 14.45 -28.67
N ARG A 469 -33.15 14.27 -29.45
CA ARG A 469 -33.75 12.97 -29.75
C ARG A 469 -33.69 12.68 -31.25
N ILE A 470 -33.53 11.39 -31.57
CA ILE A 470 -33.62 10.89 -32.94
C ILE A 470 -35.10 10.65 -33.23
N LEU A 471 -35.64 11.32 -34.25
CA LEU A 471 -37.00 11.09 -34.71
C LEU A 471 -37.07 9.74 -35.41
N SER A 472 -38.00 8.88 -35.00
CA SER A 472 -38.18 7.53 -35.59
C SER A 472 -38.61 7.54 -37.06
N SER A 473 -39.02 8.70 -37.59
CA SER A 473 -39.33 8.92 -38.99
C SER A 473 -38.10 9.23 -39.86
N ASP A 474 -36.97 9.64 -39.28
CA ASP A 474 -35.74 9.94 -40.01
C ASP A 474 -34.89 8.66 -40.18
N LYS A 475 -35.09 8.00 -41.34
CA LYS A 475 -34.37 6.78 -41.71
C LYS A 475 -32.85 6.99 -41.81
N GLU A 476 -32.40 8.18 -42.15
CA GLU A 476 -30.97 8.48 -42.28
C GLU A 476 -30.31 8.69 -40.90
N ALA A 477 -31.01 9.33 -39.96
CA ALA A 477 -30.55 9.44 -38.58
C ALA A 477 -30.49 8.08 -37.87
N MET A 478 -31.45 7.18 -38.16
CA MET A 478 -31.41 5.79 -37.67
C MET A 478 -30.25 5.01 -38.30
N GLY A 479 -29.97 5.17 -39.59
CA GLY A 479 -28.80 4.55 -40.24
C GLY A 479 -27.46 5.03 -39.67
N LEU A 480 -27.34 6.33 -39.36
CA LEU A 480 -26.15 6.89 -38.70
C LEU A 480 -25.96 6.35 -37.28
N ARG A 481 -27.05 6.19 -36.52
CA ARG A 481 -27.02 5.56 -35.20
C ARG A 481 -26.52 4.12 -35.28
N ASP A 482 -27.03 3.32 -36.21
CA ASP A 482 -26.64 1.92 -36.37
C ASP A 482 -25.17 1.80 -36.80
N SER A 483 -24.71 2.66 -37.72
CA SER A 483 -23.29 2.80 -38.08
C SER A 483 -22.41 3.11 -36.86
N LEU A 484 -22.84 4.06 -36.01
CA LEU A 484 -22.10 4.44 -34.80
C LEU A 484 -22.05 3.31 -33.77
N VAL A 485 -23.14 2.55 -33.59
CA VAL A 485 -23.16 1.38 -32.71
C VAL A 485 -22.20 0.31 -33.23
N GLN A 486 -22.22 0.04 -34.55
CA GLN A 486 -21.30 -0.93 -35.15
C GLN A 486 -19.84 -0.49 -35.01
N LYS A 487 -19.52 0.78 -35.29
CA LYS A 487 -18.18 1.37 -35.11
C LYS A 487 -17.74 1.35 -33.64
N SER A 488 -18.64 1.58 -32.69
CA SER A 488 -18.36 1.48 -31.25
C SER A 488 -18.02 0.05 -30.84
N ASN A 489 -18.71 -0.96 -31.38
CA ASN A 489 -18.42 -2.36 -31.09
C ASN A 489 -17.05 -2.78 -31.67
N VAL A 490 -16.73 -2.35 -32.89
CA VAL A 490 -15.41 -2.57 -33.49
C VAL A 490 -14.30 -1.87 -32.69
N LEU A 491 -14.53 -0.63 -32.27
CA LEU A 491 -13.59 0.12 -31.44
C LEU A 491 -13.32 -0.58 -30.10
N ASN A 492 -14.37 -1.03 -29.41
CA ASN A 492 -14.24 -1.77 -28.16
C ASN A 492 -13.48 -3.09 -28.38
N GLY A 493 -13.79 -3.82 -29.47
CA GLY A 493 -13.07 -5.05 -29.83
C GLY A 493 -11.57 -4.83 -30.09
N LEU A 494 -11.20 -3.77 -30.82
CA LEU A 494 -9.81 -3.41 -31.10
C LEU A 494 -9.06 -2.96 -29.83
N LEU A 495 -9.71 -2.22 -28.94
CA LEU A 495 -9.10 -1.78 -27.69
C LEU A 495 -8.90 -2.94 -26.70
N ILE A 496 -9.88 -3.85 -26.60
CA ILE A 496 -9.79 -5.04 -25.74
C ILE A 496 -8.73 -6.00 -26.25
N SER A 497 -8.74 -6.32 -27.55
CA SER A 497 -7.75 -7.22 -28.16
C SER A 497 -6.35 -6.61 -28.19
N GLY A 498 -6.21 -5.32 -28.51
CA GLY A 498 -4.95 -4.60 -28.47
C GLY A 498 -4.35 -4.55 -27.06
N GLY A 499 -5.17 -4.26 -26.05
CA GLY A 499 -4.75 -4.29 -24.65
C GLY A 499 -4.27 -5.68 -24.21
N ALA A 500 -5.03 -6.73 -24.54
CA ALA A 500 -4.65 -8.10 -24.22
C ALA A 500 -3.35 -8.54 -24.92
N ALA A 501 -3.16 -8.17 -26.19
CA ALA A 501 -1.96 -8.47 -26.95
C ALA A 501 -0.72 -7.75 -26.40
N VAL A 502 -0.84 -6.47 -26.02
CA VAL A 502 0.27 -5.74 -25.38
C VAL A 502 0.63 -6.33 -24.03
N VAL A 503 -0.36 -6.66 -23.20
CA VAL A 503 -0.11 -7.29 -21.89
C VAL A 503 0.55 -8.65 -22.06
N THR A 504 0.07 -9.47 -22.99
CA THR A 504 0.65 -10.79 -23.27
C THR A 504 2.07 -10.67 -23.82
N GLY A 505 2.30 -9.74 -24.75
CA GLY A 505 3.61 -9.45 -25.30
C GLY A 505 4.60 -8.95 -24.25
N ALA A 506 4.18 -8.05 -23.36
CA ALA A 506 4.99 -7.56 -22.26
C ALA A 506 5.34 -8.67 -21.26
N VAL A 507 4.37 -9.53 -20.91
CA VAL A 507 4.61 -10.69 -20.04
C VAL A 507 5.59 -11.66 -20.68
N LEU A 508 5.42 -12.00 -21.97
CA LEU A 508 6.35 -12.88 -22.69
C LEU A 508 7.75 -12.26 -22.83
N TYR A 509 7.84 -10.95 -23.01
CA TYR A 509 9.11 -10.22 -23.07
C TYR A 509 9.85 -10.29 -21.73
N LEU A 510 9.14 -10.07 -20.62
CA LEU A 510 9.68 -10.10 -19.26
C LEU A 510 10.07 -11.53 -18.81
N LEU A 511 9.41 -12.55 -19.35
CA LEU A 511 9.70 -13.96 -19.05
C LEU A 511 10.77 -14.58 -19.97
N SER A 512 11.28 -13.84 -20.97
CA SER A 512 12.25 -14.37 -21.95
C SER A 512 13.70 -14.18 -21.48
N PRO A 513 14.50 -15.24 -21.28
CA PRO A 513 15.90 -15.12 -20.90
C PRO A 513 16.79 -14.65 -22.08
N ASP A 514 17.58 -13.61 -21.81
CA ASP A 514 18.61 -12.94 -22.62
C ASP A 514 18.27 -12.27 -23.98
N SER A 515 18.96 -11.16 -24.20
CA SER A 515 18.76 -10.14 -25.24
C SER A 515 19.36 -10.50 -26.60
N SER A 516 18.56 -11.12 -27.46
CA SER A 516 18.75 -10.97 -28.91
C SER A 516 18.20 -9.62 -29.38
N SER A 517 18.94 -8.95 -30.26
CA SER A 517 18.53 -7.71 -30.92
C SER A 517 17.19 -7.89 -31.64
N ALA A 518 16.32 -6.87 -31.58
CA ALA A 518 15.00 -6.93 -32.20
C ALA A 518 15.12 -7.23 -33.71
N PRO A 519 14.36 -8.20 -34.25
CA PRO A 519 14.33 -8.44 -35.69
C PRO A 519 13.75 -7.22 -36.42
N PRO A 520 14.14 -6.96 -37.67
CA PRO A 520 13.54 -5.88 -38.45
C PRO A 520 12.08 -6.25 -38.76
N VAL A 521 11.13 -5.48 -38.23
CA VAL A 521 9.70 -5.66 -38.45
C VAL A 521 9.09 -4.40 -39.04
N SER A 522 8.20 -4.57 -40.01
CA SER A 522 7.39 -3.51 -40.62
C SER A 522 5.91 -3.74 -40.30
N VAL A 523 5.20 -2.64 -40.03
CA VAL A 523 3.78 -2.65 -39.68
C VAL A 523 3.01 -1.97 -40.82
N GLY A 524 2.09 -2.69 -41.44
CA GLY A 524 1.13 -2.16 -42.41
C GLY A 524 -0.23 -1.96 -41.75
N LEU A 525 -0.86 -0.82 -42.01
CA LEU A 525 -2.22 -0.52 -41.57
C LEU A 525 -3.07 -0.14 -42.79
N SER A 526 -4.24 -0.76 -42.95
CA SER A 526 -5.23 -0.37 -43.95
C SER A 526 -6.62 -0.35 -43.34
N ALA A 527 -7.50 0.53 -43.81
CA ALA A 527 -8.87 0.61 -43.36
C ALA A 527 -9.79 1.10 -44.48
N ASP A 528 -10.99 0.56 -44.54
CA ASP A 528 -12.07 0.97 -45.44
C ASP A 528 -13.41 1.10 -44.68
N SER A 529 -14.50 1.26 -45.42
CA SER A 529 -15.84 1.39 -44.86
C SER A 529 -16.40 0.08 -44.25
N HIS A 530 -15.73 -1.05 -44.46
CA HIS A 530 -16.17 -2.39 -44.02
C HIS A 530 -15.25 -2.99 -42.93
N GLY A 531 -14.05 -2.44 -42.72
CA GLY A 531 -13.18 -2.88 -41.65
C GLY A 531 -11.80 -2.21 -41.60
N ALA A 532 -11.01 -2.61 -40.61
CA ALA A 532 -9.61 -2.23 -40.49
C ALA A 532 -8.76 -3.51 -40.47
N ALA A 533 -7.64 -3.50 -41.18
CA ALA A 533 -6.66 -4.57 -41.21
C ALA A 533 -5.29 -4.04 -40.78
N ALA A 534 -4.59 -4.87 -40.00
CA ALA A 534 -3.24 -4.65 -39.55
C ALA A 534 -2.39 -5.85 -40.00
N SER A 535 -1.27 -5.58 -40.68
CA SER A 535 -0.30 -6.61 -41.04
C SER A 535 1.04 -6.33 -40.37
N LEU A 536 1.67 -7.38 -39.86
CA LEU A 536 3.01 -7.35 -39.30
C LEU A 536 3.87 -8.25 -40.19
N SER A 537 4.94 -7.71 -40.78
CA SER A 537 5.87 -8.51 -41.60
C SER A 537 7.30 -8.30 -41.14
N GLY A 538 8.04 -9.40 -40.96
CA GLY A 538 9.42 -9.41 -40.49
C GLY A 538 10.07 -10.78 -40.72
N SER A 539 11.40 -10.85 -40.58
CA SER A 539 12.13 -12.13 -40.54
C SER A 539 12.19 -12.61 -39.09
N PHE A 540 11.68 -13.81 -38.83
CA PHE A 540 11.49 -14.37 -37.48
C PHE A 540 12.31 -15.62 -37.24
#